data_AF-A0A933WPP7-F1
#
_entry.id   AF-A0A933WPP7-F1
#
_cell.length_a   1.000
_cell.length_b   1.000
_cell.length_c   1.000
_cell.angle_alpha   90.00
_cell.angle_beta   90.00
_cell.angle_gamma   90.00
#
_symmetry.space_group_name_H-M   'P 1'
#
loop_
_entity.id
_entity.type
_entity.pdbx_description
1 polymer ?
#
loop_
_entity_poly.entity_id
_entity_poly.type
_entity_poly.pdbx_seq_one_letter_code
_entity_poly.pdbx_strand_id
1 'polypeptide(L)' 'MKTAKQELIELLERMPDDAPMDALLAEMHFKASVLRGLDQARRGETVSHGEVKDRLATWRESSGREKLSGT' A
#
# COMPACT_ATOMS: atom_id res chain seq x y z
N MET A 1 17.04 15.02 5.04
CA MET A 1 16.10 14.11 4.33
C MET A 1 16.78 12.76 4.26
N LYS A 2 16.12 11.68 4.72
CA LYS A 2 16.69 10.34 4.61
C LYS A 2 16.62 9.88 3.15
N THR A 3 17.59 9.10 2.71
CA THR A 3 17.55 8.44 1.39
C THR A 3 16.57 7.27 1.42
N ALA A 4 16.09 6.84 0.24
CA ALA A 4 15.24 5.66 0.13
C ALA A 4 15.86 4.40 0.76
N LYS A 5 17.20 4.25 0.65
CA LYS A 5 17.94 3.16 1.29
C LYS A 5 17.90 3.25 2.81
N GLN A 6 18.07 4.44 3.38
CA GLN A 6 18.03 4.64 4.83
C GLN A 6 16.63 4.34 5.40
N GLU A 7 15.58 4.81 4.72
CA GLU A 7 14.19 4.51 5.11
C GLU A 7 13.88 3.00 5.09
N LEU A 8 14.48 2.27 4.15
CA LEU A 8 14.30 0.83 4.02
C LEU A 8 15.06 0.05 5.10
N ILE A 9 16.29 0.45 5.41
CA ILE A 9 17.08 -0.16 6.48
C ILE A 9 16.35 -0.02 7.81
N GLU A 10 15.87 1.19 8.14
CA GLU A 10 15.10 1.43 9.36
C GLU A 10 13.75 0.71 9.39
N LEU A 11 13.16 0.40 8.23
CA LEU A 11 11.98 -0.47 8.17
C LEU A 11 12.36 -1.89 8.59
N LEU A 12 13.39 -2.46 7.96
CA LEU A 12 13.83 -3.83 8.21
C LEU A 12 14.34 -4.02 9.65
N GLU A 13 15.06 -3.05 10.21
CA GLU A 13 15.54 -3.07 11.60
C GLU A 13 14.41 -3.12 12.64
N ARG A 14 13.19 -2.69 12.29
CA ARG A 14 12.01 -2.73 13.16
C ARG A 14 11.17 -3.99 12.98
N MET A 15 11.50 -4.83 11.99
CA MET A 15 10.78 -6.08 11.75
C MET A 15 11.32 -7.18 12.67
N PRO A 16 10.51 -8.22 12.98
CA PRO A 16 10.99 -9.39 13.71
C PRO A 16 12.11 -10.12 12.95
N ASP A 17 13.10 -10.64 13.68
CA ASP A 17 14.22 -11.41 13.10
C ASP A 17 13.77 -12.70 12.40
N ASP A 18 12.63 -13.25 12.82
CA ASP A 18 12.01 -14.46 12.26
C ASP A 18 10.98 -14.17 11.17
N ALA A 19 10.85 -12.91 10.73
CA ALA A 19 9.93 -12.54 9.67
C ALA A 19 10.27 -13.30 8.37
N PRO A 20 9.28 -13.98 7.74
CA PRO A 20 9.52 -14.67 6.49
C PRO A 20 9.82 -13.67 5.38
N MET A 21 10.60 -14.10 4.38
CA MET A 21 11.01 -13.25 3.24
C MET A 21 9.83 -12.56 2.57
N ASP A 22 8.70 -13.25 2.40
CA ASP A 22 7.50 -12.69 1.78
C ASP A 22 6.92 -11.52 2.57
N ALA A 23 6.99 -11.56 3.90
CA ALA A 23 6.55 -10.46 4.76
C ALA A 23 7.49 -9.25 4.64
N LEU A 24 8.81 -9.50 4.61
CA LEU A 24 9.81 -8.44 4.38
C LEU A 24 9.51 -7.73 3.04
N LEU A 25 9.36 -8.49 1.96
CA LEU A 25 9.09 -7.95 0.63
C LEU A 25 7.76 -7.19 0.58
N ALA A 26 6.70 -7.71 1.20
CA ALA A 26 5.40 -7.05 1.26
C ALA A 26 5.50 -5.68 1.96
N GLU A 27 6.17 -5.60 3.10
CA GLU A 27 6.35 -4.35 3.83
C GLU A 27 7.20 -3.34 3.06
N MET A 28 8.28 -3.81 2.41
CA MET A 28 9.09 -2.97 1.53
C MET A 28 8.25 -2.37 0.38
N HIS A 29 7.41 -3.19 -0.25
CA HIS A 29 6.52 -2.76 -1.33
C HIS A 29 5.48 -1.75 -0.87
N PHE A 30 4.91 -1.98 0.33
CA PHE A 30 3.96 -1.08 0.95
C PHE A 30 4.61 0.29 1.24
N LYS A 31 5.77 0.31 1.92
CA LYS A 31 6.51 1.54 2.22
C LYS A 31 6.88 2.31 0.94
N ALA A 32 7.36 1.62 -0.09
CA ALA A 32 7.67 2.25 -1.37
C ALA A 32 6.42 2.89 -2.03
N SER A 33 5.27 2.24 -1.92
CA SER A 33 4.00 2.75 -2.45
C SER A 33 3.51 3.98 -1.71
N VAL A 34 3.65 4.02 -0.38
CA VAL A 34 3.34 5.21 0.44
C VAL A 34 4.24 6.38 0.06
N LEU A 35 5.56 6.17 -0.02
CA LEU A 35 6.50 7.24 -0.38
C LEU A 35 6.22 7.81 -1.76
N ARG A 36 5.90 6.95 -2.74
CA ARG A 36 5.46 7.38 -4.08
C ARG A 36 4.18 8.20 -4.01
N GLY A 37 3.16 7.73 -3.30
CA GLY A 37 1.89 8.47 -3.14
C GLY A 37 2.06 9.84 -2.49
N LEU A 38 2.95 9.96 -1.49
CA LEU A 38 3.29 11.23 -0.88
C LEU A 38 3.99 12.19 -1.86
N ASP A 39 4.84 11.65 -2.75
CA ASP A 39 5.47 12.46 -3.80
C ASP A 39 4.48 12.95 -4.84
N GLN A 40 3.57 12.08 -5.28
CA GLN A 40 2.47 12.43 -6.18
C GLN A 40 1.59 13.51 -5.57
N ALA A 41 1.24 13.39 -4.29
CA ALA A 41 0.46 14.40 -3.58
C ALA A 41 1.15 15.77 -3.56
N ARG A 42 2.48 15.81 -3.33
CA ARG A 42 3.26 17.06 -3.39
C ARG A 42 3.29 17.69 -4.78
N ARG A 43 3.20 16.88 -5.84
CA ARG A 43 3.12 17.33 -7.24
C ARG A 43 1.71 17.73 -7.68
N GLY A 44 0.71 17.56 -6.82
CA GLY A 44 -0.69 17.78 -7.15
C GLY A 44 -1.32 16.64 -7.96
N GLU A 45 -0.64 15.51 -8.13
CA GLU A 45 -1.15 14.29 -8.76
C GLU A 45 -2.10 13.55 -7.81
N THR A 46 -3.18 14.21 -7.42
CA THR A 46 -4.19 13.70 -6.49
C THR A 46 -5.51 13.48 -7.23
N VAL A 47 -6.36 12.66 -6.62
CA VAL A 47 -7.72 12.41 -7.09
C VAL A 47 -8.72 13.10 -6.18
N SER A 48 -9.91 13.39 -6.70
CA SER A 48 -10.97 13.98 -5.89
C SER A 48 -11.48 13.00 -4.83
N HIS A 49 -12.07 13.52 -3.76
CA HIS A 49 -12.70 12.68 -2.73
C HIS A 49 -13.82 11.78 -3.29
N GLY A 50 -14.56 12.25 -4.31
CA GLY A 50 -15.60 11.46 -4.98
C GLY A 50 -15.00 10.25 -5.69
N GLU A 51 -13.93 10.46 -6.45
CA GLU A 51 -13.22 9.38 -7.15
C GLU A 51 -12.63 8.34 -6.19
N VAL A 52 -12.14 8.76 -5.03
CA VAL A 52 -11.69 7.81 -3.98
C VAL A 52 -12.84 6.91 -3.51
N LYS A 53 -14.05 7.46 -3.32
CA LYS A 53 -15.22 6.64 -2.93
C LYS A 53 -15.57 5.61 -4.00
N ASP A 54 -15.55 6.00 -5.27
CA ASP A 54 -15.87 5.11 -6.39
C ASP A 54 -14.86 3.96 -6.47
N ARG A 55 -13.55 4.25 -6.35
CA ARG A 55 -12.48 3.23 -6.34
C ARG A 55 -12.62 2.26 -5.16
N LEU A 56 -12.92 2.77 -3.97
CA LEU A 56 -13.12 1.93 -2.78
C LEU A 56 -14.36 1.03 -2.89
N ALA A 57 -15.41 1.48 -3.58
CA ALA A 57 -16.60 0.67 -3.83
C ALA A 57 -16.25 -0.56 -4.69
N THR A 58 -15.47 -0.40 -5.77
CA THR A 58 -15.01 -1.52 -6.61
C THR A 58 -14.22 -2.57 -5.82
N TRP A 59 -13.36 -2.14 -4.89
CA TRP A 59 -12.59 -3.08 -4.05
C TRP A 59 -13.48 -3.88 -3.10
N ARG A 60 -14.53 -3.27 -2.56
CA ARG A 60 -15.52 -3.98 -1.72
C ARG A 60 -16.32 -5.01 -2.50
N GLU A 61 -16.51 -4.80 -3.79
CA GLU A 61 -17.21 -5.74 -4.66
C GLU A 61 -16.32 -6.93 -5.04
N SER A 62 -15.03 -6.69 -5.31
CA SER A 62 -14.07 -7.72 -5.71
C SER A 62 -13.61 -8.64 -4.57
N SER A 63 -13.72 -8.21 -3.30
CA SER A 63 -13.17 -8.94 -2.15
C SER A 63 -14.10 -10.02 -1.53
N GLY A 64 -15.13 -10.49 -2.25
CA GLY A 64 -15.87 -11.70 -1.83
C GLY A 64 -17.34 -11.80 -2.23
N ARG A 65 -17.90 -10.87 -3.02
CA ARG A 65 -19.31 -10.98 -3.45
C ARG A 65 -19.56 -12.00 -4.56
N GLU A 66 -18.53 -12.44 -5.28
CA GLU A 66 -18.67 -13.42 -6.36
C GLU A 66 -18.99 -14.85 -5.86
N LYS A 67 -18.71 -15.18 -4.59
CA LYS A 67 -18.98 -16.51 -4.01
C LYS A 67 -20.34 -16.68 -3.32
N LEU A 68 -21.14 -15.61 -3.18
CA LEU A 68 -22.41 -15.63 -2.42
C LEU A 68 -23.66 -15.36 -3.27
N SER A 69 -23.52 -15.32 -4.60
CA SER A 69 -24.64 -15.26 -5.55
C SER A 69 -24.85 -16.58 -6.32
N GLY A 70 -24.42 -17.70 -5.73
CA GLY A 70 -24.79 -19.04 -6.17
C GLY A 70 -25.99 -19.52 -5.36
N THR A 71 -26.99 -19.99 -6.09
CA THR A 71 -28.29 -20.58 -5.69
C THR A 71 -28.23 -21.50 -4.48
#